data_AF-A0A8S9MQT1-F1
#
_entry.id   AF-A0A8S9MQT1-F1
#
_cell.length_a   1.000
_cell.length_b   1.000
_cell.length_c   1.000
_cell.angle_alpha   90.00
_cell.angle_beta   90.00
_cell.angle_gamma   90.00
#
_symmetry.space_group_name_H-M   'P 1'
#
loop_
_entity.id
_entity.type
_entity.pdbx_description
1 polymer ?
#
loop_
_entity_poly.entity_id
_entity_poly.type
_entity_poly.pdbx_seq_one_letter_code
_entity_poly.pdbx_strand_id
1 'polypeptide(L)'
;MFQAFEANNEFAATLERRLQDIPRSDELYEIKKVVRELKLGLKMAQERERANAAQLAAAEKLGNQAASLEARLRVVSNERKSTLEQVSFLEAKAESFFDDLRPATYDAKKALADSYLDVLVSLKEKWEKKKAATDCEACLREVMANIDLMDNKLLASDKLLCLRTKEVELGYELDVMAVSDFSFEKLDLPQITEDSRSLRRNRAPARARSLPSDRAEHVFGCCIATLFELLSDDSHFFCKAFRKEESISKKYLSKKVSTFFFFGDLDVNFVSTVFDPNKDLPEDFFAKVSSVMNDTGDETKRAGGQFEDGEFDVEE
;
A
#
# COMPACT_ATOMS: atom_id res chain seq x y z
N MET A 1 46.53 60.58 -114.29
CA MET A 1 47.77 60.41 -113.50
C MET A 1 47.60 60.97 -112.07
N PHE A 2 46.97 62.14 -111.88
CA PHE A 2 46.69 62.73 -110.56
C PHE A 2 45.71 61.92 -109.67
N GLN A 3 44.58 61.45 -110.21
CA GLN A 3 43.60 60.63 -109.44
C GLN A 3 44.17 59.31 -108.90
N ALA A 4 45.12 58.70 -109.60
CA ALA A 4 45.76 57.47 -109.14
C ALA A 4 46.71 57.70 -107.96
N PHE A 5 47.32 58.90 -107.88
CA PHE A 5 48.20 59.28 -106.78
C PHE A 5 47.40 59.59 -105.50
N GLU A 6 46.25 60.25 -105.65
CA GLU A 6 45.35 60.60 -104.55
C GLU A 6 44.70 59.37 -103.92
N ALA A 7 44.18 58.43 -104.73
CA ALA A 7 43.65 57.16 -104.24
C ALA A 7 44.71 56.32 -103.51
N ASN A 8 45.97 56.38 -103.95
CA ASN A 8 47.07 55.67 -103.30
C ASN A 8 47.44 56.30 -101.95
N ASN A 9 47.34 57.62 -101.83
CA ASN A 9 47.58 58.35 -100.59
C ASN A 9 46.45 58.10 -99.56
N GLU A 10 45.20 58.05 -100.01
CA GLU A 10 44.05 57.69 -99.15
C GLU A 10 44.13 56.24 -98.67
N PHE A 11 44.57 55.32 -99.53
CA PHE A 11 44.85 53.94 -99.16
C PHE A 11 45.99 53.86 -98.12
N ALA A 12 47.09 54.60 -98.31
CA ALA A 12 48.19 54.65 -97.35
C ALA A 12 47.76 55.22 -95.98
N ALA A 13 47.00 56.33 -95.96
CA ALA A 13 46.48 56.91 -94.73
C ALA A 13 45.49 55.99 -93.99
N THR A 14 44.68 55.24 -94.74
CA THR A 14 43.77 54.23 -94.16
C THR A 14 44.54 53.06 -93.57
N LEU A 15 45.61 52.62 -94.23
CA LEU A 15 46.45 51.53 -93.77
C LEU A 15 47.27 51.93 -92.54
N GLU A 16 47.80 53.15 -92.49
CA GLU A 16 48.51 53.70 -91.33
C GLU A 16 47.60 53.87 -90.12
N ARG A 17 46.38 54.37 -90.31
CA ARG A 17 45.36 54.44 -89.23
C ARG A 17 45.06 53.04 -88.68
N ARG A 18 44.88 52.05 -89.57
CA ARG A 18 44.65 50.65 -89.16
C ARG A 18 45.84 50.02 -88.46
N LEU A 19 47.07 50.42 -88.78
CA LEU A 19 48.28 49.95 -88.10
C LEU A 19 48.44 50.59 -86.71
N GLN A 20 47.98 51.83 -86.52
CA GLN A 20 47.92 52.48 -85.21
C GLN A 20 46.88 51.84 -84.28
N ASP A 21 45.79 51.28 -84.84
CA ASP A 21 44.76 50.55 -84.09
C ASP A 21 45.19 49.13 -83.69
N ILE A 22 46.36 48.64 -84.13
CA ILE A 22 46.88 47.33 -83.70
C ILE A 22 47.46 47.48 -82.28
N PRO A 23 46.97 46.69 -81.31
CA PRO A 23 47.49 46.73 -79.95
C PRO A 23 49.00 46.54 -79.91
N ARG A 24 49.67 47.32 -79.06
CA ARG A 24 51.11 47.14 -78.85
C ARG A 24 51.37 45.79 -78.17
N SER A 25 52.58 45.26 -78.35
CA SER A 25 52.91 43.90 -77.89
C SER A 25 52.83 43.72 -76.37
N ASP A 26 53.03 44.78 -75.60
CA ASP A 26 52.85 44.87 -74.15
C ASP A 26 51.38 44.79 -73.73
N GLU A 27 50.48 45.50 -74.42
CA GLU A 27 49.04 45.42 -74.22
C GLU A 27 48.52 43.99 -74.48
N LEU A 28 49.02 43.34 -75.55
CA LEU A 28 48.67 41.96 -75.88
C LEU A 28 49.15 40.97 -74.79
N TYR A 29 50.30 41.21 -74.17
CA TYR A 29 50.82 40.40 -73.07
C TYR A 29 49.93 40.53 -71.83
N GLU A 30 49.52 41.74 -71.47
CA GLU A 30 48.61 41.97 -70.34
C GLU A 30 47.23 41.36 -70.59
N ILE A 31 46.67 41.49 -71.80
CA ILE A 31 45.42 40.81 -72.17
C ILE A 31 45.57 39.29 -72.02
N LYS A 32 46.67 38.71 -72.50
CA LYS A 32 46.93 37.28 -72.38
C LYS A 32 47.05 36.84 -70.90
N LYS A 33 47.64 37.68 -70.05
CA LYS A 33 47.74 37.45 -68.60
C LYS A 33 46.34 37.46 -67.96
N VAL A 34 45.55 38.50 -68.21
CA VAL A 34 44.16 38.61 -67.73
C VAL A 34 43.32 37.43 -68.20
N VAL A 35 43.44 37.00 -69.47
CA VAL A 35 42.72 35.83 -70.00
C VAL A 35 43.10 34.55 -69.24
N ARG A 36 44.37 34.37 -68.86
CA ARG A 36 44.80 33.20 -68.06
C ARG A 36 44.22 33.26 -66.65
N GLU A 37 44.25 34.42 -66.01
CA GLU A 37 43.69 34.63 -64.67
C GLU A 37 42.17 34.40 -64.67
N LEU A 38 41.44 34.98 -65.62
CA LEU A 38 40.01 34.75 -65.79
C LEU A 38 39.69 33.28 -66.05
N LYS A 39 40.50 32.58 -66.85
CA LYS A 39 40.33 31.15 -67.12
C LYS A 39 40.53 30.30 -65.86
N LEU A 40 41.48 30.65 -64.99
CA LEU A 40 41.67 29.98 -63.70
C LEU A 40 40.50 30.31 -62.75
N GLY A 41 40.10 31.58 -62.66
CA GLY A 41 38.96 32.02 -61.87
C GLY A 41 37.66 31.30 -62.25
N LEU A 42 37.40 31.14 -63.55
CA LEU A 42 36.24 30.42 -64.06
C LEU A 42 36.24 28.93 -63.65
N LYS A 43 37.40 28.26 -63.72
CA LYS A 43 37.52 26.86 -63.26
C LYS A 43 37.22 26.72 -61.77
N MET A 44 37.80 27.59 -60.95
CA MET A 44 37.55 27.60 -59.51
C MET A 44 36.09 27.91 -59.19
N ALA A 45 35.47 28.84 -59.91
CA ALA A 45 34.05 29.15 -59.76
C ALA A 45 33.15 27.95 -60.09
N GLN A 46 33.46 27.23 -61.17
CA GLN A 46 32.71 26.05 -61.58
C GLN A 46 32.86 24.88 -60.59
N GLU A 47 34.05 24.68 -60.02
CA GLU A 47 34.27 23.68 -58.96
C GLU A 47 33.48 24.02 -57.70
N ARG A 48 33.48 25.31 -57.31
CA ARG A 48 32.67 25.78 -56.19
C ARG A 48 31.16 25.60 -56.43
N GLU A 49 30.68 25.90 -57.64
CA GLU A 49 29.28 25.68 -58.02
C GLU A 49 28.88 24.20 -57.88
N ARG A 50 29.73 23.27 -58.34
CA ARG A 50 29.49 21.83 -58.17
C ARG A 50 29.48 21.42 -56.69
N ALA A 51 30.39 21.96 -55.88
CA ALA A 51 30.42 21.69 -54.44
C ALA A 51 29.15 22.19 -53.74
N ASN A 52 28.70 23.40 -54.07
CA ASN A 52 27.47 23.99 -53.54
C ASN A 52 26.23 23.19 -53.95
N ALA A 53 26.15 22.73 -55.19
CA ALA A 53 25.05 21.88 -55.66
C ALA A 53 24.97 20.56 -54.87
N ALA A 54 26.12 19.94 -54.57
CA ALA A 54 26.19 18.74 -53.74
C ALA A 54 25.77 19.02 -52.28
N GLN A 55 26.18 20.16 -51.72
CA GLN A 55 25.74 20.59 -50.39
C GLN A 55 24.22 20.84 -50.32
N LEU A 56 23.64 21.47 -51.36
CA LEU A 56 22.20 21.73 -51.43
C LEU A 56 21.39 20.44 -51.49
N ALA A 57 21.82 19.45 -52.29
CA ALA A 57 21.19 18.13 -52.33
C ALA A 57 21.26 17.39 -50.98
N ALA A 58 22.38 17.52 -50.27
CA ALA A 58 22.53 16.95 -48.93
C ALA A 58 21.61 17.65 -47.91
N ALA A 59 21.50 18.98 -47.97
CA ALA A 59 20.62 19.77 -47.12
C ALA A 59 19.14 19.43 -47.36
N GLU A 60 18.73 19.23 -48.62
CA GLU A 60 17.36 18.82 -48.97
C GLU A 60 17.03 17.43 -48.38
N LYS A 61 17.95 16.48 -48.49
CA LYS A 61 17.79 15.15 -47.87
C LYS A 61 17.62 15.25 -46.36
N LEU A 62 18.40 16.09 -45.69
CA LEU A 62 18.26 16.34 -44.25
C LEU A 62 16.92 16.99 -43.90
N GLY A 63 16.46 17.96 -44.71
CA GLY A 63 15.14 18.58 -44.54
C GLY A 63 14.00 17.55 -44.62
N ASN A 64 14.06 16.64 -45.59
CA ASN A 64 13.08 15.56 -45.72
C ASN A 64 13.12 14.59 -44.53
N GLN A 65 14.31 14.29 -44.00
CA GLN A 65 14.47 13.48 -42.79
C GLN A 65 13.90 14.18 -41.55
N ALA A 66 14.13 15.49 -41.40
CA ALA A 66 13.59 16.29 -40.31
C ALA A 66 12.05 16.28 -40.33
N ALA A 67 11.44 16.51 -41.50
CA ALA A 67 9.98 16.46 -41.66
C ALA A 67 9.39 15.08 -41.31
N SER A 68 10.07 13.99 -41.69
CA SER A 68 9.68 12.62 -41.34
C SER A 68 9.75 12.37 -39.83
N LEU A 69 10.81 12.84 -39.16
CA LEU A 69 10.95 12.71 -37.71
C LEU A 69 9.90 13.53 -36.96
N GLU A 70 9.58 14.74 -37.43
CA GLU A 70 8.54 15.59 -36.86
C GLU A 70 7.15 14.93 -36.95
N ALA A 71 6.83 14.29 -38.07
CA ALA A 71 5.60 13.52 -38.22
C ALA A 71 5.54 12.35 -37.22
N ARG A 72 6.64 11.60 -37.06
CA ARG A 72 6.72 10.49 -36.09
C ARG A 72 6.56 10.98 -34.64
N LEU A 73 7.17 12.11 -34.28
CA LEU A 73 7.03 12.69 -32.94
C LEU A 73 5.58 13.09 -32.64
N ARG A 74 4.85 13.64 -33.62
CA ARG A 74 3.42 13.95 -33.45
C ARG A 74 2.59 12.70 -33.16
N VAL A 75 2.82 11.61 -33.89
CA VAL A 75 2.13 10.33 -33.66
C VAL A 75 2.41 9.80 -32.26
N VAL A 76 3.69 9.71 -31.87
CA VAL A 76 4.09 9.22 -30.54
C VAL A 76 3.54 10.11 -29.41
N SER A 77 3.50 11.43 -29.61
CA SER A 77 2.93 12.36 -28.64
C SER A 77 1.43 12.11 -28.41
N ASN A 78 0.68 11.86 -29.49
CA ASN A 78 -0.75 11.56 -29.41
C ASN A 78 -1.01 10.19 -28.76
N GLU A 79 -0.21 9.17 -29.09
CA GLU A 79 -0.26 7.86 -28.43
C GLU A 79 0.02 7.99 -26.93
N ARG A 80 1.07 8.73 -26.55
CA ARG A 80 1.38 9.01 -25.14
C ARG A 80 0.23 9.72 -24.42
N LYS A 81 -0.45 10.67 -25.08
CA LYS A 81 -1.60 11.36 -24.50
C LYS A 81 -2.76 10.39 -24.27
N SER A 82 -3.07 9.55 -25.25
CA SER A 82 -4.14 8.55 -25.15
C SER A 82 -3.86 7.51 -24.06
N THR A 83 -2.62 7.03 -23.94
CA THR A 83 -2.25 6.07 -22.89
C THR A 83 -2.33 6.70 -21.50
N LEU A 84 -1.96 7.97 -21.35
CA LEU A 84 -2.07 8.70 -20.09
C LEU A 84 -3.54 8.86 -19.65
N GLU A 85 -4.45 9.12 -20.58
CA GLU A 85 -5.90 9.14 -20.31
C GLU A 85 -6.41 7.77 -19.85
N GLN A 86 -5.94 6.67 -20.47
CA GLN A 86 -6.29 5.30 -20.03
C GLN A 86 -5.75 4.97 -18.64
N VAL A 87 -4.51 5.39 -18.33
CA VAL A 87 -3.92 5.21 -17.00
C VAL A 87 -4.74 5.96 -15.95
N SER A 88 -5.08 7.22 -16.20
CA SER A 88 -5.91 8.02 -15.29
C SER A 88 -7.28 7.37 -15.03
N PHE A 89 -7.92 6.83 -16.06
CA PHE A 89 -9.18 6.08 -15.90
C PHE A 89 -9.02 4.82 -15.03
N LEU A 90 -7.95 4.05 -15.24
CA LEU A 90 -7.68 2.84 -14.46
C LEU A 90 -7.31 3.15 -13.01
N GLU A 91 -6.55 4.21 -12.77
CA GLU A 91 -6.21 4.70 -11.43
C GLU A 91 -7.48 5.09 -10.66
N ALA A 92 -8.37 5.89 -11.27
CA ALA A 92 -9.64 6.26 -10.64
C ALA A 92 -10.51 5.03 -10.31
N LYS A 93 -10.52 4.02 -11.20
CA LYS A 93 -11.23 2.76 -10.96
C LYS A 93 -10.59 1.94 -9.85
N ALA A 94 -9.26 1.91 -9.75
CA ALA A 94 -8.56 1.21 -8.69
C ALA A 94 -8.87 1.84 -7.33
N GLU A 95 -8.87 3.18 -7.24
CA GLU A 95 -9.19 3.90 -6.01
C GLU A 95 -10.60 3.59 -5.52
N SER A 96 -11.60 3.63 -6.41
CA SER A 96 -12.99 3.31 -6.03
C SER A 96 -13.15 1.88 -5.50
N PHE A 97 -12.37 0.92 -6.02
CA PHE A 97 -12.38 -0.44 -5.48
C PHE A 97 -11.82 -0.53 -4.05
N PHE A 98 -10.83 0.29 -3.70
CA PHE A 98 -10.29 0.34 -2.35
C PHE A 98 -11.25 1.03 -1.38
N ASP A 99 -11.90 2.11 -1.83
CA ASP A 99 -12.92 2.82 -1.05
C ASP A 99 -14.09 1.93 -0.67
N ASP A 100 -14.55 1.03 -1.56
CA ASP A 100 -15.63 0.09 -1.26
C ASP A 100 -15.18 -1.09 -0.39
N LEU A 101 -13.96 -1.60 -0.60
CA LEU A 101 -13.46 -2.80 0.09
C LEU A 101 -13.09 -2.53 1.55
N ARG A 102 -12.62 -1.32 1.86
CA ARG A 102 -12.13 -0.95 3.21
C ARG A 102 -13.25 -0.97 4.27
N PRO A 103 -14.43 -0.34 4.06
CA PRO A 103 -15.56 -0.42 4.98
C PRO A 103 -16.07 -1.85 5.15
N ALA A 104 -16.25 -2.59 4.05
CA ALA A 104 -16.76 -3.97 4.11
C ALA A 104 -15.84 -4.90 4.93
N THR A 105 -14.53 -4.74 4.78
CA THR A 105 -13.55 -5.52 5.56
C THR A 105 -13.57 -5.12 7.04
N TYR A 106 -13.72 -3.82 7.33
CA TYR A 106 -13.81 -3.31 8.68
C TYR A 106 -15.08 -3.80 9.39
N ASP A 107 -16.24 -3.68 8.74
CA ASP A 107 -17.53 -4.10 9.28
C ASP A 107 -17.57 -5.61 9.56
N ALA A 108 -17.01 -6.43 8.66
CA ALA A 108 -16.90 -7.87 8.88
C ALA A 108 -16.01 -8.22 10.08
N LYS A 109 -14.87 -7.51 10.26
CA LYS A 109 -14.00 -7.69 11.42
C LYS A 109 -14.67 -7.25 12.71
N LYS A 110 -15.41 -6.15 12.66
CA LYS A 110 -16.19 -5.62 13.80
C LYS A 110 -17.26 -6.62 14.23
N ALA A 111 -18.07 -7.11 13.30
CA ALA A 111 -19.10 -8.12 13.58
C ALA A 111 -18.50 -9.40 14.20
N LEU A 112 -17.33 -9.84 13.72
CA LEU A 112 -16.62 -10.97 14.31
C LEU A 112 -16.17 -10.66 15.75
N ALA A 113 -15.59 -9.49 16.01
CA ALA A 113 -15.18 -9.09 17.34
C ALA A 113 -16.37 -9.00 18.32
N ASP A 114 -17.49 -8.43 17.89
CA ASP A 114 -18.72 -8.34 18.67
C ASP A 114 -19.23 -9.75 19.04
N SER A 115 -19.24 -10.69 18.09
CA SER A 115 -19.65 -12.07 18.36
C SER A 115 -18.72 -12.80 19.36
N TYR A 116 -17.42 -12.51 19.35
CA TYR A 116 -16.50 -13.06 20.35
C TYR A 116 -16.73 -12.44 21.73
N LEU A 117 -17.05 -11.14 21.78
CA LEU A 117 -17.35 -10.46 23.02
C LEU A 117 -18.59 -11.07 23.70
N ASP A 118 -19.64 -11.36 22.93
CA ASP A 118 -20.85 -12.02 23.44
C ASP A 118 -20.53 -13.41 24.07
N VAL A 119 -19.67 -14.19 23.41
CA VAL A 119 -19.22 -15.49 23.93
C VAL A 119 -18.45 -15.33 25.24
N LEU A 120 -17.57 -14.33 25.35
CA LEU A 120 -16.81 -14.05 26.57
C LEU A 120 -17.71 -13.60 27.72
N VAL A 121 -18.69 -12.73 27.44
CA VAL A 121 -19.69 -12.30 28.44
C VAL A 121 -20.50 -13.50 28.93
N SER A 122 -20.98 -14.36 28.03
CA SER A 122 -21.71 -15.59 28.40
C SER A 122 -20.86 -16.53 29.26
N LEU A 123 -19.57 -16.65 28.94
CA LEU A 123 -18.64 -17.48 29.71
C LEU A 123 -18.41 -16.92 31.13
N LYS A 124 -18.25 -15.59 31.25
CA LYS A 124 -18.11 -14.90 32.54
C LYS A 124 -19.34 -15.13 33.42
N GLU A 125 -20.54 -14.97 32.90
CA GLU A 125 -21.77 -15.21 33.66
C GLU A 125 -21.90 -16.67 34.14
N LYS A 126 -21.54 -17.64 33.29
CA LYS A 126 -21.52 -19.06 33.69
C LYS A 126 -20.49 -19.31 34.79
N TRP A 127 -19.32 -18.70 34.68
CA TRP A 127 -18.26 -18.80 35.69
C TRP A 127 -18.71 -18.28 37.05
N GLU A 128 -19.33 -17.11 37.11
CA GLU A 128 -19.85 -16.55 38.37
C GLU A 128 -20.93 -17.45 38.99
N LYS A 129 -21.86 -17.98 38.19
CA LYS A 129 -22.86 -18.95 38.67
C LYS A 129 -22.20 -20.21 39.24
N LYS A 130 -21.10 -20.67 38.64
CA LYS A 130 -20.37 -21.84 39.12
C LYS A 130 -19.66 -21.57 40.43
N LYS A 131 -19.08 -20.37 40.60
CA LYS A 131 -18.48 -19.91 41.87
C LYS A 131 -19.52 -19.96 43.00
N ALA A 132 -20.70 -19.37 42.77
CA ALA A 132 -21.80 -19.43 43.73
C ALA A 132 -22.25 -20.87 44.05
N ALA A 133 -22.38 -21.73 43.02
CA ALA A 133 -22.73 -23.14 43.23
C ALA A 133 -21.67 -23.89 44.06
N THR A 134 -20.38 -23.64 43.83
CA THR A 134 -19.31 -24.27 44.63
C THR A 134 -19.29 -23.80 46.08
N ASP A 135 -19.60 -22.53 46.33
CA ASP A 135 -19.71 -21.99 47.69
C ASP A 135 -20.91 -22.62 48.41
N CYS A 136 -22.07 -22.72 47.74
CA CYS A 136 -23.26 -23.40 48.26
C CYS A 136 -23.00 -24.89 48.55
N GLU A 137 -22.29 -25.59 47.67
CA GLU A 137 -21.90 -26.99 47.87
C GLU A 137 -20.96 -27.15 49.08
N ALA A 138 -20.03 -26.21 49.29
CA ALA A 138 -19.16 -26.21 50.46
C ALA A 138 -19.95 -26.01 51.75
N CYS A 139 -20.89 -25.06 51.79
CA CYS A 139 -21.79 -24.84 52.92
C CYS A 139 -22.67 -26.07 53.21
N LEU A 140 -23.24 -26.70 52.18
CA LEU A 140 -24.05 -27.91 52.32
C LEU A 140 -23.23 -29.05 52.94
N ARG A 141 -21.99 -29.26 52.47
CA ARG A 141 -21.09 -30.29 53.02
C ARG A 141 -20.75 -30.05 54.48
N GLU A 142 -20.57 -28.79 54.89
CA GLU A 142 -20.35 -28.44 56.31
C GLU A 142 -21.58 -28.75 57.16
N VAL A 143 -22.79 -28.39 56.69
CA VAL A 143 -24.05 -28.68 57.39
C VAL A 143 -24.24 -30.19 57.55
N MET A 144 -23.99 -30.98 56.50
CA MET A 144 -24.06 -32.44 56.56
C MET A 144 -23.07 -33.02 57.59
N ALA A 145 -21.81 -32.56 57.60
CA ALA A 145 -20.83 -33.01 58.58
C ALA A 145 -21.21 -32.63 60.03
N ASN A 146 -21.82 -31.46 60.23
CA ASN A 146 -22.33 -31.02 61.53
C ASN A 146 -23.52 -31.87 62.00
N ILE A 147 -24.40 -32.26 61.08
CA ILE A 147 -25.52 -33.18 61.33
C ILE A 147 -24.97 -34.55 61.76
N ASP A 148 -24.05 -35.14 60.98
CA ASP A 148 -23.44 -36.43 61.30
C ASP A 148 -22.77 -36.43 62.68
N LEU A 149 -22.09 -35.33 63.03
CA LEU A 149 -21.49 -35.17 64.35
C LEU A 149 -22.51 -35.09 65.49
N MET A 150 -23.66 -34.45 65.26
CA MET A 150 -24.74 -34.29 66.25
C MET A 150 -25.54 -35.58 66.44
N ASP A 151 -25.85 -36.29 65.35
CA ASP A 151 -26.52 -37.59 65.36
C ASP A 151 -25.74 -38.60 66.22
N ASN A 152 -24.41 -38.54 66.17
CA ASN A 152 -23.54 -39.40 66.99
C ASN A 152 -23.48 -39.03 68.49
N LYS A 153 -23.87 -37.80 68.87
CA LYS A 153 -23.69 -37.28 70.25
C LYS A 153 -24.98 -37.22 71.08
N LEU A 154 -26.14 -37.63 70.54
CA LEU A 154 -27.45 -37.54 71.21
C LEU A 154 -27.76 -36.13 71.78
N LEU A 155 -27.29 -35.09 71.07
CA LEU A 155 -27.46 -33.68 71.47
C LEU A 155 -28.85 -33.13 71.12
N ALA A 156 -29.17 -31.96 71.68
CA ALA A 156 -30.50 -31.32 71.68
C ALA A 156 -31.26 -31.36 70.33
N SER A 157 -32.47 -31.93 70.37
CA SER A 157 -33.32 -32.20 69.20
C SER A 157 -33.62 -30.96 68.34
N ASP A 158 -33.76 -29.78 68.96
CA ASP A 158 -34.16 -28.55 68.25
C ASP A 158 -33.07 -28.03 67.30
N LYS A 159 -31.79 -28.13 67.71
CA LYS A 159 -30.66 -27.69 66.88
C LYS A 159 -30.47 -28.62 65.68
N LEU A 160 -30.69 -29.92 65.87
CA LEU A 160 -30.64 -30.90 64.80
C LEU A 160 -31.73 -30.65 63.75
N LEU A 161 -32.96 -30.37 64.19
CA LEU A 161 -34.07 -30.03 63.29
C LEU A 161 -33.79 -28.75 62.49
N CYS A 162 -33.18 -27.74 63.11
CA CYS A 162 -32.74 -26.52 62.42
C CYS A 162 -31.68 -26.81 61.34
N LEU A 163 -30.70 -27.66 61.63
CA LEU A 163 -29.68 -28.06 60.64
C LEU A 163 -30.27 -28.87 59.48
N ARG A 164 -31.19 -29.80 59.77
CA ARG A 164 -31.91 -30.57 58.74
C ARG A 164 -32.76 -29.68 57.82
N THR A 165 -33.32 -28.60 58.35
CA THR A 165 -34.05 -27.61 57.53
C THR A 165 -33.09 -26.88 56.59
N LYS A 166 -31.92 -26.46 57.07
CA LYS A 166 -30.89 -25.81 56.25
C LYS A 166 -30.29 -26.73 55.19
N GLU A 167 -30.14 -28.02 55.48
CA GLU A 167 -29.71 -29.03 54.52
C GLU A 167 -30.64 -29.05 53.30
N VAL A 168 -31.96 -29.06 53.53
CA VAL A 168 -32.96 -29.05 52.45
C VAL A 168 -32.95 -27.72 51.68
N GLU A 169 -32.83 -26.59 52.39
CA GLU A 169 -32.76 -25.26 51.78
C GLU A 169 -31.53 -25.11 50.87
N LEU A 170 -30.34 -25.43 51.36
CA LEU A 170 -29.09 -25.39 50.58
C LEU A 170 -29.08 -26.42 49.45
N GLY A 171 -29.72 -27.58 49.65
CA GLY A 171 -29.90 -28.57 48.59
C GLY A 171 -30.74 -28.03 47.42
N TYR A 172 -31.85 -27.35 47.73
CA TYR A 172 -32.67 -26.69 46.71
C TYR A 172 -31.94 -25.54 46.02
N GLU A 173 -31.21 -24.72 46.79
CA GLU A 173 -30.41 -23.62 46.24
C GLU A 173 -29.32 -24.14 45.29
N LEU A 174 -28.64 -25.24 45.65
CA LEU A 174 -27.62 -25.87 44.81
C LEU A 174 -28.21 -26.40 43.49
N ASP A 175 -29.39 -27.04 43.54
CA ASP A 175 -30.09 -27.52 42.34
C ASP A 175 -30.50 -26.36 41.42
N VAL A 176 -30.95 -25.23 41.97
CA VAL A 176 -31.28 -24.02 41.21
C VAL A 176 -30.03 -23.39 40.59
N MET A 177 -28.89 -23.44 41.30
CA MET A 177 -27.60 -22.93 40.82
C MET A 177 -26.85 -23.91 39.91
N ALA A 178 -27.40 -25.10 39.63
CA ALA A 178 -26.76 -26.11 38.81
C ALA A 178 -26.45 -25.56 37.40
N VAL A 179 -25.17 -25.25 37.17
CA VAL A 179 -24.72 -24.76 35.86
C VAL A 179 -24.61 -25.96 34.90
N SER A 180 -25.35 -25.89 33.80
CA SER A 180 -25.22 -26.83 32.67
C SER A 180 -23.76 -26.94 32.21
N ASP A 181 -23.34 -28.13 31.77
CA ASP A 181 -21.95 -28.48 31.42
C ASP A 181 -21.17 -27.33 30.74
N PHE A 182 -19.97 -27.03 31.26
CA PHE A 182 -18.99 -26.09 30.69
C PHE A 182 -18.33 -26.60 29.40
N SER A 183 -18.98 -27.51 28.67
CA SER A 183 -18.39 -28.04 27.44
C SER A 183 -18.30 -26.94 26.40
N PHE A 184 -17.08 -26.66 25.95
CA PHE A 184 -16.79 -25.70 24.87
C PHE A 184 -17.56 -26.01 23.58
N GLU A 185 -17.98 -27.27 23.40
CA GLU A 185 -18.78 -27.74 22.26
C GLU A 185 -20.20 -27.15 22.22
N LYS A 186 -20.74 -26.70 23.36
CA LYS A 186 -22.05 -26.05 23.45
C LYS A 186 -21.98 -24.52 23.40
N LEU A 187 -20.78 -23.93 23.25
CA LEU A 187 -20.66 -22.50 23.01
C LEU A 187 -20.88 -22.22 21.52
N ASP A 188 -21.78 -21.28 21.23
CA ASP A 188 -22.06 -20.79 19.88
C ASP A 188 -20.88 -19.97 19.37
N LEU A 189 -19.79 -20.66 19.03
CA LEU A 189 -18.60 -20.02 18.49
C LEU A 189 -18.91 -19.50 17.09
N PRO A 190 -18.54 -18.25 16.78
CA PRO A 190 -18.72 -17.70 15.45
C PRO A 190 -17.98 -18.59 14.43
N GLN A 191 -18.73 -19.08 13.43
CA GLN A 191 -18.15 -19.86 12.35
C GLN A 191 -17.32 -18.94 11.46
N ILE A 192 -16.01 -19.13 11.47
CA ILE A 192 -15.15 -18.47 10.48
C ILE A 192 -15.28 -19.24 9.17
N THR A 193 -16.20 -18.79 8.32
CA THR A 193 -16.36 -19.32 6.97
C THR A 193 -15.09 -19.00 6.16
N GLU A 194 -14.45 -20.02 5.58
CA GLU A 194 -13.17 -19.90 4.86
C GLU A 194 -13.26 -19.06 3.56
N ASP A 195 -14.45 -18.61 3.16
CA ASP A 195 -14.69 -17.85 1.93
C ASP A 195 -13.91 -16.52 1.87
N SER A 196 -13.59 -15.96 3.04
CA SER A 196 -12.69 -14.79 3.16
C SER A 196 -11.28 -15.04 2.61
N ARG A 197 -10.83 -16.29 2.48
CA ARG A 197 -9.53 -16.64 1.88
C ARG A 197 -9.54 -16.61 0.35
N SER A 198 -10.70 -16.72 -0.29
CA SER A 198 -10.79 -16.80 -1.76
C SER A 198 -10.46 -15.46 -2.43
N LEU A 199 -10.83 -14.33 -1.81
CA LEU A 199 -10.61 -13.00 -2.36
C LEU A 199 -9.12 -12.61 -2.46
N ARG A 200 -8.26 -13.25 -1.66
CA ARG A 200 -6.80 -12.97 -1.62
C ARG A 200 -6.00 -13.72 -2.69
N ARG A 201 -6.53 -14.81 -3.27
CA ARG A 201 -5.76 -15.69 -4.16
C ARG A 201 -5.62 -15.19 -5.60
N ASN A 202 -6.45 -14.25 -6.04
CA ASN A 202 -6.44 -13.77 -7.43
C ASN A 202 -5.54 -12.55 -7.68
N ARG A 203 -4.77 -12.10 -6.69
CA ARG A 203 -3.77 -11.04 -6.88
C ARG A 203 -2.45 -11.69 -7.31
N ALA A 204 -2.04 -11.46 -8.56
CA ALA A 204 -0.72 -11.84 -9.06
C ALA A 204 0.36 -11.42 -8.04
N PRO A 205 1.39 -12.25 -7.79
CA PRO A 205 2.40 -11.98 -6.76
C PRO A 205 3.35 -10.88 -7.23
N ALA A 206 2.89 -9.63 -7.18
CA ALA A 206 3.80 -8.51 -7.08
C ALA A 206 4.56 -8.66 -5.76
N ARG A 207 5.89 -8.62 -5.86
CA ARG A 207 6.91 -8.78 -4.82
C ARG A 207 6.79 -7.73 -3.69
N ALA A 208 5.66 -7.66 -3.00
CA ALA A 208 5.50 -6.89 -1.78
C ALA A 208 5.94 -7.76 -0.61
N ARG A 209 6.95 -7.29 0.12
CA ARG A 209 7.48 -7.92 1.33
C ARG A 209 6.32 -8.16 2.31
N SER A 210 6.00 -9.42 2.56
CA SER A 210 5.06 -9.80 3.61
C SER A 210 5.59 -9.29 4.95
N LEU A 211 4.82 -8.42 5.61
CA LEU A 211 5.06 -8.11 7.01
C LEU A 211 5.00 -9.41 7.85
N PRO A 212 5.82 -9.57 8.90
CA PRO A 212 5.95 -10.84 9.60
C PRO A 212 4.67 -11.17 10.39
N SER A 213 4.07 -12.31 10.06
CA SER A 213 2.92 -12.92 10.77
C SER A 213 3.21 -13.14 12.27
N ASP A 214 4.49 -13.26 12.63
CA ASP A 214 4.97 -13.56 13.98
C ASP A 214 4.53 -12.56 15.06
N ARG A 215 4.21 -11.30 14.70
CA ARG A 215 3.80 -10.29 15.69
C ARG A 215 2.37 -10.49 16.20
N ALA A 216 1.45 -10.96 15.35
CA ALA A 216 0.04 -11.14 15.72
C ALA A 216 -0.16 -12.40 16.58
N GLU A 217 0.58 -13.47 16.28
CA GLU A 217 0.57 -14.72 17.06
C GLU A 217 1.09 -14.49 18.49
N HIS A 218 2.12 -13.64 18.65
CA HIS A 218 2.66 -13.27 19.96
C HIS A 218 1.65 -12.48 20.81
N VAL A 219 0.93 -11.51 20.22
CA VAL A 219 -0.06 -10.70 20.95
C VAL A 219 -1.24 -11.55 21.43
N PHE A 220 -1.70 -12.51 20.63
CA PHE A 220 -2.76 -13.43 21.05
C PHE A 220 -2.30 -14.40 22.14
N GLY A 221 -1.08 -14.95 22.01
CA GLY A 221 -0.47 -15.76 23.06
C GLY A 221 -0.37 -15.00 24.38
N CYS A 222 -0.01 -13.72 24.34
CA CYS A 222 -0.01 -12.83 25.51
C CYS A 222 -1.43 -12.61 26.06
N CYS A 223 -2.42 -12.32 25.23
CA CYS A 223 -3.80 -12.09 25.68
C CYS A 223 -4.39 -13.31 26.39
N ILE A 224 -4.17 -14.52 25.85
CA ILE A 224 -4.61 -15.77 26.47
C ILE A 224 -3.84 -16.04 27.76
N ALA A 225 -2.53 -15.80 27.78
CA ALA A 225 -1.72 -15.94 29.00
C ALA A 225 -2.22 -14.99 30.11
N THR A 226 -2.48 -13.73 29.79
CA THR A 226 -3.02 -12.74 30.75
C THR A 226 -4.43 -13.12 31.22
N LEU A 227 -5.29 -13.64 30.33
CA LEU A 227 -6.60 -14.18 30.70
C LEU A 227 -6.48 -15.34 31.71
N PHE A 228 -5.55 -16.27 31.48
CA PHE A 228 -5.28 -17.35 32.41
C PHE A 228 -4.65 -16.87 33.73
N GLU A 229 -3.80 -15.86 33.69
CA GLU A 229 -3.16 -15.26 34.86
C GLU A 229 -4.20 -14.54 35.76
N LEU A 230 -5.08 -13.73 35.17
CA LEU A 230 -6.19 -13.06 35.86
C LEU A 230 -7.19 -14.06 36.47
N LEU A 231 -7.43 -15.20 35.81
CA LEU A 231 -8.27 -16.28 36.34
C LEU A 231 -7.54 -17.14 37.40
N SER A 232 -6.21 -17.06 37.47
CA SER A 232 -5.39 -17.88 38.37
C SER A 232 -5.19 -17.26 39.75
N ASP A 233 -5.27 -15.94 39.89
CA ASP A 233 -5.05 -15.28 41.18
C ASP A 233 -6.11 -15.62 42.24
N ASP A 234 -7.30 -16.09 41.81
CA ASP A 234 -8.41 -16.46 42.70
C ASP A 234 -8.67 -17.99 42.79
N SER A 235 -7.91 -18.84 42.09
CA SER A 235 -8.22 -20.27 42.03
C SER A 235 -7.01 -21.21 42.13
N HIS A 236 -6.77 -21.70 43.36
CA HIS A 236 -6.06 -22.97 43.60
C HIS A 236 -6.68 -24.19 42.86
N PHE A 237 -7.82 -24.00 42.18
CA PHE A 237 -8.62 -24.99 41.47
C PHE A 237 -8.16 -25.26 40.03
N PHE A 238 -7.72 -24.24 39.28
CA PHE A 238 -7.32 -24.43 37.86
C PHE A 238 -6.08 -25.32 37.70
N CYS A 239 -5.12 -25.22 38.64
CA CYS A 239 -3.92 -26.05 38.64
C CYS A 239 -4.19 -27.55 38.87
N LYS A 240 -5.32 -27.92 39.50
CA LYS A 240 -5.66 -29.33 39.77
C LYS A 240 -6.51 -29.95 38.66
N ALA A 241 -7.41 -29.20 38.03
CA ALA A 241 -8.26 -29.71 36.95
C ALA A 241 -7.45 -30.02 35.68
N PHE A 242 -6.49 -29.17 35.31
CA PHE A 242 -5.74 -29.33 34.04
C PHE A 242 -4.51 -30.25 34.11
N ARG A 243 -3.96 -30.55 35.30
CA ARG A 243 -2.82 -31.50 35.41
C ARG A 243 -3.18 -32.94 35.00
N LYS A 244 -4.46 -33.30 34.95
CA LYS A 244 -4.89 -34.66 34.58
C LYS A 244 -5.20 -34.82 33.09
N GLU A 245 -5.27 -33.72 32.33
CA GLU A 245 -5.71 -33.70 30.94
C GLU A 245 -4.69 -33.02 29.99
N GLU A 246 -3.44 -32.95 30.43
CA GLU A 246 -2.34 -32.25 29.76
C GLU A 246 -1.90 -32.91 28.42
N SER A 247 -2.32 -34.15 28.16
CA SER A 247 -2.01 -34.88 26.92
C SER A 247 -3.03 -34.68 25.79
N ILE A 248 -4.25 -34.22 26.09
CA ILE A 248 -5.34 -34.08 25.11
C ILE A 248 -5.39 -32.65 24.56
N SER A 249 -5.23 -31.65 25.44
CA SER A 249 -5.32 -30.22 25.11
C SER A 249 -4.26 -29.77 24.08
N LYS A 250 -2.99 -30.19 24.21
CA LYS A 250 -1.91 -29.80 23.27
C LYS A 250 -2.14 -30.29 21.83
N LYS A 251 -2.72 -31.47 21.64
CA LYS A 251 -2.99 -32.04 20.30
C LYS A 251 -4.25 -31.46 19.64
N TYR A 252 -5.27 -31.11 20.43
CA TYR A 252 -6.52 -30.54 19.91
C TYR A 252 -6.43 -29.04 19.63
N LEU A 253 -5.74 -28.27 20.50
CA LEU A 253 -5.52 -26.84 20.28
C LEU A 253 -4.60 -26.59 19.09
N SER A 254 -3.51 -27.34 18.94
CA SER A 254 -2.55 -27.16 17.82
C SER A 254 -3.17 -27.37 16.43
N LYS A 255 -4.22 -28.21 16.29
CA LYS A 255 -4.81 -28.54 14.98
C LYS A 255 -6.01 -27.69 14.58
N LYS A 256 -6.81 -27.18 15.52
CA LYS A 256 -7.99 -26.35 15.21
C LYS A 256 -7.79 -24.86 15.50
N VAL A 257 -6.90 -24.50 16.44
CA VAL A 257 -6.66 -23.09 16.80
C VAL A 257 -5.69 -22.42 15.83
N SER A 258 -4.83 -23.17 15.12
CA SER A 258 -3.94 -22.61 14.08
C SER A 258 -4.69 -22.04 12.85
N THR A 259 -6.02 -22.27 12.75
CA THR A 259 -6.85 -21.80 11.63
C THR A 259 -7.60 -20.50 11.94
N PHE A 260 -7.61 -20.11 13.21
CA PHE A 260 -8.04 -18.81 13.71
C PHE A 260 -6.70 -18.05 13.92
N PHE A 261 -6.37 -16.95 13.27
CA PHE A 261 -6.43 -15.62 13.89
C PHE A 261 -5.70 -14.65 12.96
N PHE A 262 -6.39 -13.58 12.55
CA PHE A 262 -5.79 -12.36 12.00
C PHE A 262 -6.40 -11.17 12.75
N PHE A 263 -6.00 -10.96 14.00
CA PHE A 263 -6.24 -9.72 14.72
C PHE A 263 -4.89 -9.16 15.16
N GLY A 264 -4.30 -8.36 14.26
CA GLY A 264 -2.98 -7.75 14.49
C GLY A 264 -3.00 -6.51 15.39
N ASP A 265 -4.17 -6.02 15.81
CA ASP A 265 -4.29 -4.68 16.42
C ASP A 265 -5.19 -4.64 17.68
N LEU A 266 -5.44 -5.78 18.35
CA LEU A 266 -6.16 -5.76 19.63
C LEU A 266 -5.20 -5.34 20.74
N ASP A 267 -5.41 -4.12 21.28
CA ASP A 267 -4.63 -3.55 22.37
C ASP A 267 -4.71 -4.45 23.62
N VAL A 268 -3.55 -4.81 24.18
CA VAL A 268 -3.40 -5.68 25.37
C VAL A 268 -4.17 -5.10 26.57
N ASN A 269 -4.41 -3.79 26.58
CA ASN A 269 -5.24 -3.10 27.58
C ASN A 269 -6.73 -3.49 27.54
N PHE A 270 -7.26 -3.98 26.41
CA PHE A 270 -8.66 -4.40 26.28
C PHE A 270 -8.96 -5.64 27.13
N VAL A 271 -8.06 -6.62 27.12
CA VAL A 271 -8.25 -7.87 27.88
C VAL A 271 -8.13 -7.61 29.39
N SER A 272 -7.24 -6.71 29.82
CA SER A 272 -7.07 -6.40 31.23
C SER A 272 -8.23 -5.59 31.84
N THR A 273 -8.96 -4.81 31.03
CA THR A 273 -10.06 -3.95 31.53
C THR A 273 -11.40 -4.67 31.59
N VAL A 274 -11.65 -5.64 30.70
CA VAL A 274 -12.90 -6.45 30.70
C VAL A 274 -12.96 -7.43 31.89
N PHE A 275 -11.81 -7.84 32.42
CA PHE A 275 -11.68 -8.86 33.47
C PHE A 275 -11.27 -8.33 34.85
N ASP A 276 -11.16 -7.01 35.06
CA ASP A 276 -11.05 -6.42 36.40
C ASP A 276 -12.47 -6.21 36.97
N PRO A 277 -12.95 -7.03 37.93
CA PRO A 277 -14.32 -6.94 38.43
C PRO A 277 -14.60 -5.67 39.25
N ASN A 278 -13.59 -4.84 39.53
CA ASN A 278 -13.71 -3.64 40.37
C ASN A 278 -13.69 -2.32 39.57
N LYS A 279 -13.72 -2.34 38.24
CA LYS A 279 -13.68 -1.12 37.42
C LYS A 279 -14.82 -1.05 36.43
N ASP A 280 -15.67 -0.03 36.61
CA ASP A 280 -16.61 0.40 35.59
C ASP A 280 -15.82 0.93 34.37
N LEU A 281 -16.18 0.46 33.17
CA LEU A 281 -15.56 0.93 31.93
C LEU A 281 -15.85 2.43 31.74
N PRO A 282 -14.84 3.28 31.48
CA PRO A 282 -15.10 4.68 31.15
C PRO A 282 -15.81 4.77 29.78
N GLU A 283 -16.95 5.46 29.74
CA GLU A 283 -17.79 5.66 28.53
C GLU A 283 -17.02 6.29 27.35
N ASP A 284 -15.91 6.95 27.63
CA ASP A 284 -15.11 7.70 26.66
C ASP A 284 -14.04 6.84 25.94
N PHE A 285 -13.87 5.58 26.35
CA PHE A 285 -12.74 4.74 25.90
C PHE A 285 -12.76 4.47 24.39
N PHE A 286 -13.95 4.27 23.82
CA PHE A 286 -14.10 3.99 22.39
C PHE A 286 -13.94 5.24 21.50
N ALA A 287 -14.19 6.44 22.02
CA ALA A 287 -13.97 7.68 21.27
C ALA A 287 -12.47 7.97 21.03
N LYS A 288 -11.60 7.46 21.91
CA LYS A 288 -10.15 7.71 21.88
C LYS A 288 -9.37 6.75 20.96
N VAL A 289 -9.86 5.52 20.78
CA VAL A 289 -9.27 4.55 19.84
C VAL A 289 -9.48 5.00 18.39
N SER A 290 -10.58 5.72 18.11
CA SER A 290 -10.84 6.29 16.77
C SER A 290 -9.99 7.52 16.42
N SER A 291 -9.45 8.27 17.38
CA SER A 291 -8.70 9.51 17.09
C SER A 291 -7.22 9.28 16.78
N VAL A 292 -6.61 8.22 17.32
CA VAL A 292 -5.17 7.93 17.15
C VAL A 292 -4.83 7.48 15.72
N MET A 293 -5.82 7.07 14.92
CA MET A 293 -5.61 6.64 13.53
C MET A 293 -5.77 7.75 12.47
N ASN A 294 -6.12 8.98 12.85
CA ASN A 294 -6.30 10.09 11.90
C ASN A 294 -5.08 11.04 11.81
N ASP A 295 -4.06 10.89 12.65
CA ASP A 295 -2.93 11.84 12.73
C ASP A 295 -1.66 11.38 12.00
N THR A 296 -1.79 10.73 10.84
CA THR A 296 -0.64 10.53 9.94
C THR A 296 -1.01 10.86 8.51
N GLY A 297 -1.35 12.13 8.30
CA GLY A 297 -1.60 12.69 6.98
C GLY A 297 -0.98 14.09 6.87
N ASP A 298 0.09 14.16 6.08
CA ASP A 298 0.42 15.28 5.21
C ASP A 298 1.20 16.50 5.79
N GLU A 299 2.52 16.38 5.85
CA GLU A 299 3.43 17.51 5.55
C GLU A 299 4.17 17.22 4.23
N THR A 300 3.47 17.21 3.09
CA THR A 300 4.13 17.46 1.81
C THR A 300 4.31 18.96 1.62
N LYS A 301 5.43 19.49 2.12
CA LYS A 301 5.92 20.83 1.76
C LYS A 301 6.26 20.84 0.25
N ARG A 302 5.30 21.25 -0.58
CA ARG A 302 5.57 21.79 -1.91
C ARG A 302 6.38 23.06 -1.74
N ALA A 303 7.70 22.96 -1.90
CA ALA A 303 8.55 24.11 -2.15
C ALA A 303 8.13 24.71 -3.51
N GLY A 304 7.42 25.83 -3.44
CA GLY A 304 7.07 26.64 -4.61
C GLY A 304 8.34 27.08 -5.33
N GLY A 305 8.38 26.83 -6.63
CA GLY A 305 9.44 27.30 -7.50
C GLY A 305 9.48 28.83 -7.55
N GLN A 306 10.70 29.35 -7.51
CA GLN A 306 11.03 30.68 -7.98
C GLN A 306 12.21 30.47 -8.93
N PHE A 307 11.91 30.34 -10.22
CA PHE A 307 12.93 30.42 -11.26
C PHE A 307 13.14 31.91 -11.52
N GLU A 308 14.35 32.39 -11.24
CA GLU A 308 14.79 33.71 -11.69
C GLU A 308 14.93 33.68 -13.21
N ASP A 309 14.21 34.58 -13.88
CA ASP A 309 14.40 34.89 -15.29
C ASP A 309 15.78 35.52 -15.46
N GLY A 310 16.74 34.69 -15.89
CA GLY A 310 18.05 35.14 -16.34
C GLY A 310 17.91 35.85 -17.69
N GLU A 311 17.91 37.17 -17.64
CA GLU A 311 18.12 38.09 -18.77
C GLU A 311 19.48 37.77 -19.43
N PHE A 312 19.46 37.29 -20.68
CA PHE A 312 20.64 37.17 -21.51
C PHE A 312 20.71 38.41 -22.42
N ASP A 313 21.58 39.35 -22.08
CA ASP A 313 22.05 40.38 -23.01
C ASP A 313 22.81 39.70 -24.14
N VAL A 314 22.27 39.82 -25.35
CA VAL A 314 22.98 39.54 -26.60
C VAL A 314 23.54 40.89 -27.06
N GLU A 315 24.82 41.14 -26.78
CA GLU A 315 25.57 42.19 -27.48
C GLU A 315 25.79 41.74 -28.94
N GLU A 316 25.45 42.63 -29.86
CA GLU A 316 25.71 42.57 -31.31
C GLU A 316 27.14 43.04 -31.65
#